data_AF-A0A8S2XUP0-F1
#
_entry.id   AF-A0A8S2XUP0-F1
#
_cell.length_a   1.000
_cell.length_b   1.000
_cell.length_c   1.000
_cell.angle_alpha   90.00
_cell.angle_beta   90.00
_cell.angle_gamma   90.00
#
_symmetry.space_group_name_H-M   'P 1'
#
loop_
_entity.id
_entity.type
_entity.pdbx_description
1 polymer ?
#
loop_
_entity_poly.entity_id
_entity_poly.type
_entity_poly.pdbx_seq_one_letter_code
_entity_poly.pdbx_strand_id
1 'polypeptide(L)' 'YMKRKRYEYTHWDDAIHGYRESERSEWTPENQKVLSRIRQFAFDDPTQSLVHVHILDIAK' A
#
# COMPACT_ATOMS: atom_id res chain seq x y z
N TYR A 1 0.18 7.30 -11.47
CA TYR A 1 -0.89 7.76 -10.55
C TYR A 1 -0.28 8.49 -9.35
N MET A 2 0.46 7.81 -8.47
CA MET A 2 1.07 8.39 -7.26
C MET A 2 1.83 9.70 -7.49
N LYS A 3 2.65 9.78 -8.54
CA LYS A 3 3.39 11.01 -8.92
C LYS A 3 2.53 12.28 -9.09
N ARG A 4 1.22 12.14 -9.32
CA ARG A 4 0.28 13.26 -9.47
C ARG A 4 -0.35 13.70 -8.14
N LYS A 5 -0.32 12.86 -7.10
CA LYS A 5 -0.76 13.22 -5.76
C LYS A 5 0.31 14.08 -5.08
N ARG A 6 -0.13 15.15 -4.40
CA ARG A 6 0.72 15.97 -3.54
C ARG A 6 0.96 15.23 -2.23
N TYR A 7 2.05 15.56 -1.55
CA TYR A 7 2.29 15.06 -0.20
C TYR A 7 1.39 15.82 0.79
N GLU A 8 0.81 15.06 1.71
CA GLU A 8 -0.04 15.50 2.80
C GLU A 8 0.81 15.59 4.06
N TYR A 9 0.69 16.70 4.80
CA TYR A 9 1.51 17.00 5.98
C TYR A 9 0.70 17.17 7.26
N THR A 10 -0.63 17.14 7.15
CA THR A 10 -1.53 17.34 8.27
C THR A 10 -2.48 16.16 8.30
N HIS A 11 -2.46 15.42 9.41
CA HIS A 11 -3.34 14.30 9.67
C HIS A 11 -3.95 14.48 11.08
N TRP A 12 -5.16 13.96 11.29
CA TRP A 12 -5.95 14.25 12.50
C TRP A 12 -5.32 13.68 13.79
N ASP A 13 -4.47 12.66 13.68
CA ASP A 13 -3.75 12.02 14.78
C ASP A 13 -2.24 12.31 14.80
N ASP A 14 -1.74 13.09 13.84
CA ASP A 14 -0.32 13.44 13.68
C ASP A 14 0.65 12.23 13.53
N ALA A 15 0.15 11.05 13.15
CA ALA A 15 0.96 9.84 13.12
C ALA A 15 1.91 9.76 11.90
N ILE A 16 1.51 10.35 10.76
CA ILE A 16 2.26 10.30 9.50
C ILE A 16 2.25 11.69 8.85
N HIS A 17 3.43 12.14 8.41
CA HIS A 17 3.61 13.42 7.73
C HIS A 17 4.40 13.26 6.44
N GLY A 18 4.14 14.15 5.49
CA GLY A 18 4.84 14.17 4.21
C GLY A 18 4.57 12.90 3.42
N TYR A 19 3.32 12.41 3.39
CA TYR A 19 2.97 11.15 2.74
C TYR A 19 2.00 11.37 1.59
N ARG A 20 1.95 10.40 0.68
CA ARG A 20 0.84 10.25 -0.25
C ARG A 20 0.47 8.80 -0.31
N GLU A 21 -0.81 8.53 -0.46
CA GLU A 21 -1.30 7.16 -0.38
C GLU A 21 -2.29 6.81 -1.49
N SER A 22 -2.49 5.52 -1.72
CA SER A 22 -3.50 4.98 -2.61
C SER A 22 -3.75 3.53 -2.27
N GLU A 23 -4.97 3.06 -2.52
CA GLU A 23 -5.29 1.65 -2.49
C GLU A 23 -5.39 1.08 -3.90
N ARG A 24 -4.97 -0.19 -4.08
CA ARG A 24 -5.06 -0.90 -5.37
C ARG A 24 -5.33 -2.38 -5.20
N SER A 25 -6.28 -2.89 -5.97
CA SER A 25 -6.59 -4.31 -6.09
C SER A 25 -5.98 -4.94 -7.35
N GLU A 26 -5.81 -4.15 -8.41
CA GLU A 26 -5.25 -4.61 -9.68
C GLU A 26 -3.74 -4.39 -9.78
N TRP A 27 -3.03 -5.45 -10.14
CA TRP A 27 -1.57 -5.51 -10.16
C TRP A 27 -1.07 -6.21 -11.41
N THR A 28 0.08 -5.78 -11.93
CA THR A 28 0.76 -6.47 -13.03
C THR A 28 1.24 -7.86 -12.59
N PRO A 29 1.44 -8.81 -13.52
CA PRO A 29 1.88 -10.16 -13.17
C PRO A 29 3.17 -10.21 -12.32
N GLU A 30 4.10 -9.29 -12.55
CA GLU A 30 5.36 -9.19 -11.79
C GLU A 30 5.11 -8.80 -10.33
N ASN A 31 4.26 -7.80 -10.12
CA ASN A 31 3.92 -7.32 -8.78
C ASN A 31 3.06 -8.33 -8.01
N GLN A 32 2.16 -9.04 -8.70
CA GLN A 32 1.37 -10.12 -8.10
C GLN A 32 2.25 -11.21 -7.51
N LYS A 33 3.35 -11.60 -8.19
CA LYS A 33 4.29 -12.60 -7.64
C LYS A 33 4.90 -12.16 -6.32
N VAL A 34 5.27 -10.89 -6.19
CA VAL A 34 5.81 -10.33 -4.95
C VAL A 34 4.75 -10.32 -3.85
N LEU A 35 3.55 -9.82 -4.14
CA LEU A 35 2.45 -9.76 -3.18
C LEU A 35 2.02 -11.16 -2.72
N SER A 36 1.98 -12.15 -3.60
CA SER A 36 1.65 -13.53 -3.24
C SER A 36 2.69 -14.14 -2.30
N ARG A 37 3.99 -13.85 -2.50
CA ARG A 37 5.05 -14.29 -1.57
C ARG A 37 4.88 -13.67 -0.18
N ILE A 38 4.56 -12.38 -0.12
CA ILE A 38 4.28 -11.70 1.15
C ILE A 38 3.06 -12.32 1.82
N ARG A 39 1.98 -12.56 1.07
CA ARG A 39 0.75 -13.15 1.61
C ARG A 39 1.00 -14.53 2.23
N GLN A 40 1.69 -15.40 1.52
CA GLN A 40 2.02 -16.75 2.00
C GLN A 40 2.95 -16.76 3.21
N PHE A 41 3.80 -15.73 3.35
CA PHE A 41 4.73 -15.62 4.46
C PHE A 41 4.10 -14.99 5.70
N ALA A 42 3.25 -13.97 5.52
CA ALA A 42 2.73 -13.16 6.60
C ALA A 42 1.35 -13.59 7.11
N PHE A 43 0.61 -14.40 6.35
CA PHE A 43 -0.73 -14.86 6.71
C PHE A 43 -0.82 -16.38 6.58
N ASP A 44 -1.43 -17.02 7.58
CA ASP A 44 -1.67 -18.47 7.58
C ASP A 44 -2.79 -18.86 6.59
N ASP A 45 -3.77 -17.98 6.42
CA ASP A 45 -4.88 -18.16 5.47
C ASP A 45 -4.92 -17.01 4.46
N PRO A 46 -4.87 -17.29 3.13
CA PRO A 46 -4.98 -16.28 2.07
C PRO A 46 -6.21 -15.36 2.18
N THR A 47 -7.31 -15.84 2.76
CA THR A 47 -8.55 -15.08 2.96
C THR A 47 -8.42 -13.98 4.03
N GLN A 48 -7.37 -14.01 4.85
CA GLN A 48 -7.06 -12.95 5.81
C GLN A 48 -6.51 -11.70 5.14
N SER A 49 -6.04 -11.79 3.89
CA SER A 49 -5.53 -10.64 3.16
C SER A 49 -6.65 -9.82 2.55
N LEU A 50 -6.61 -8.49 2.76
CA LEU A 50 -7.55 -7.58 2.12
C LEU A 50 -7.34 -7.56 0.59
N VAL A 51 -8.44 -7.37 -0.14
CA VAL A 51 -8.43 -7.30 -1.61
C VAL A 51 -7.64 -6.09 -2.09
N HIS A 52 -7.81 -4.94 -1.41
CA HIS A 52 -7.08 -3.71 -1.72
C HIS A 52 -5.79 -3.66 -0.91
N VAL A 53 -4.67 -3.53 -1.63
CA VAL A 53 -3.35 -3.34 -1.04
C VAL A 53 -3.11 -1.84 -0.89
N HIS A 54 -2.77 -1.42 0.32
CA HIS A 54 -2.45 -0.04 0.61
C HIS A 54 -1.02 0.30 0.19
N ILE A 55 -0.85 1.41 -0.51
CA ILE A 55 0.44 1.92 -0.98
C ILE A 55 0.68 3.24 -0.29
N LEU A 56 1.73 3.29 0.53
CA LEU A 56 2.20 4.49 1.20
C LEU A 56 3.54 4.91 0.60
N ASP A 57 3.65 6.18 0.21
CA ASP A 57 4.87 6.79 -0.31
C ASP A 57 5.21 8.00 0.55
N ILE A 58 6.40 8.00 1.14
CA ILE A 58 6.83 8.96 2.15
C ILE A 58 7.90 9.88 1.53
N ALA A 59 7.75 11.18 1.76
CA ALA A 59 8.74 12.18 1.34
C ALA A 59 10.09 11.92 2.02
N LYS A 60 11.17 12.23 1.30
CA LYS A 60 12.54 12.12 1.81
C LYS A 60 12.88 13.23 2.78
#